data_AF-Q75B94-F1
#
_entry.id   AF-Q75B94-F1
#
_cell.length_a   1.000
_cell.length_b   1.000
_cell.length_c   1.000
_cell.angle_alpha   90.00
_cell.angle_beta   90.00
_cell.angle_gamma   90.00
#
_symmetry.space_group_name_H-M   'P 1'
#
loop_
_entity.id
_entity.type
_entity.pdbx_description
1 polymer ?
#
loop_
_entity_poly.entity_id
_entity_poly.type
_entity_poly.pdbx_seq_one_letter_code
_entity_poly.pdbx_strand_id
1 'polypeptide(L)'
;MPKRLRTEEYSCNQEDERSDSQVIVCNDPPCSGARISMHIYPSHVAEHHDNVCAACNKNMITERMLQLHLQELHDPFNSNKALECYEADCMQQFQTHSKRREHLITVHEYPMNARLDIVYTGYNDTTT
;
A
#
# COMPACT_ATOMS: atom_id res chain seq x y z
N MET A 1 -4.38 16.46 -43.40
CA MET A 1 -4.62 15.20 -42.65
C MET A 1 -6.11 15.09 -42.38
N PRO A 2 -6.80 14.04 -42.82
CA PRO A 2 -8.25 13.94 -42.70
C PRO A 2 -8.65 13.78 -41.23
N LYS A 3 -9.61 14.60 -40.80
CA LYS A 3 -10.27 14.49 -39.51
C LYS A 3 -11.04 13.17 -39.50
N ARG A 4 -10.69 12.25 -38.59
CA ARG A 4 -11.47 11.00 -38.42
C ARG A 4 -12.88 11.37 -38.00
N LEU A 5 -13.86 10.93 -38.81
CA LEU A 5 -15.29 11.05 -38.53
C LEU A 5 -15.62 10.25 -37.25
N ARG A 6 -16.44 10.87 -36.39
CA ARG A 6 -17.13 10.23 -35.28
C ARG A 6 -18.25 9.37 -35.86
N THR A 7 -18.16 8.05 -35.74
CA THR A 7 -19.32 7.16 -35.89
C THR A 7 -19.96 6.97 -34.52
N GLU A 8 -21.18 7.47 -34.41
CA GLU A 8 -22.08 7.30 -33.29
C GLU A 8 -22.75 5.93 -33.42
N GLU A 9 -22.33 4.96 -32.61
CA GLU A 9 -23.16 3.80 -32.29
C GLU A 9 -23.17 3.65 -30.77
N TYR A 10 -24.12 4.38 -30.17
CA TYR A 10 -24.46 4.32 -28.77
C TYR A 10 -25.66 3.40 -28.63
N SER A 11 -25.44 2.19 -28.13
CA SER A 11 -26.33 1.46 -27.20
C SER A 11 -26.16 -0.05 -27.34
N CYS A 12 -25.80 -0.70 -26.24
CA CYS A 12 -26.52 -1.88 -25.83
C CYS A 12 -26.57 -1.88 -24.30
N ASN A 13 -27.71 -1.46 -23.76
CA ASN A 13 -28.08 -1.81 -22.39
C ASN A 13 -28.14 -3.34 -22.31
N GLN A 14 -27.19 -3.92 -21.59
CA GLN A 14 -27.33 -5.28 -21.09
C GLN A 14 -27.32 -5.14 -19.57
N GLU A 15 -28.52 -5.23 -18.99
CA GLU A 15 -28.69 -5.54 -17.58
C GLU A 15 -28.12 -6.95 -17.40
N ASP A 16 -26.80 -6.98 -17.17
CA ASP A 16 -26.05 -8.19 -16.94
C ASP A 16 -26.35 -8.64 -15.51
N GLU A 17 -27.32 -9.55 -15.37
CA GLU A 17 -27.43 -10.51 -14.26
C GLU A 17 -26.17 -11.42 -14.30
N ARG A 18 -24.99 -10.82 -14.19
CA ARG A 18 -23.71 -11.52 -14.11
C ARG A 18 -23.64 -12.13 -12.74
N SER A 19 -23.91 -13.43 -12.72
CA SER A 19 -23.58 -14.38 -11.67
C SER A 19 -22.44 -13.89 -10.77
N ASP A 20 -22.74 -13.76 -9.48
CA ASP A 20 -21.87 -13.47 -8.31
C ASP A 20 -20.70 -14.47 -8.14
N SER A 21 -20.37 -15.23 -9.19
CA SER A 21 -19.37 -16.30 -9.21
C SER A 21 -18.05 -15.90 -9.87
N GLN A 22 -17.90 -14.67 -10.36
CA GLN A 22 -16.64 -14.23 -10.98
C GLN A 22 -15.61 -13.86 -9.91
N VAL A 23 -14.53 -14.63 -9.84
CA VAL A 23 -13.43 -14.47 -8.86
C VAL A 23 -12.17 -14.04 -9.61
N ILE A 24 -11.49 -13.03 -9.07
CA ILE A 24 -10.18 -12.56 -9.51
C ILE A 24 -9.13 -13.09 -8.53
N VAL A 25 -8.02 -13.59 -9.05
CA VAL A 25 -6.86 -14.00 -8.24
C VAL A 25 -5.83 -12.87 -8.24
N CYS A 26 -5.68 -12.20 -7.10
CA CYS A 26 -4.69 -11.14 -6.92
C CYS A 26 -3.34 -11.73 -6.49
N ASN A 27 -2.28 -11.37 -7.23
CA ASN A 27 -0.89 -11.72 -6.93
C ASN A 27 -0.01 -10.48 -6.71
N ASP A 28 -0.62 -9.29 -6.65
CA ASP A 28 0.12 -8.07 -6.37
C ASP A 28 0.44 -8.03 -4.88
N PRO A 29 1.66 -7.69 -4.45
CA PRO A 29 1.97 -7.50 -3.04
C PRO A 29 0.99 -6.50 -2.40
N PRO A 30 0.42 -6.77 -1.21
CA PRO A 30 0.75 -7.83 -0.26
C PRO A 30 0.07 -9.19 -0.46
N CYS A 31 -0.65 -9.37 -1.56
CA CYS A 31 -1.39 -10.59 -1.84
C CYS A 31 -0.50 -11.67 -2.47
N SER A 32 -0.80 -12.92 -2.13
CA SER A 32 -0.12 -14.11 -2.63
C SER A 32 -1.18 -15.12 -3.07
N GLY A 33 -1.80 -14.84 -4.22
CA GLY A 33 -2.91 -15.65 -4.76
C GLY A 33 -4.25 -15.45 -4.05
N ALA A 34 -4.50 -14.24 -3.54
CA ALA A 34 -5.76 -13.93 -2.86
C ALA A 34 -6.95 -14.04 -3.83
N ARG A 35 -8.02 -14.74 -3.43
CA ARG A 35 -9.22 -14.94 -4.24
C ARG A 35 -10.28 -13.92 -3.85
N ILE A 36 -10.53 -12.95 -4.74
CA ILE A 36 -11.37 -11.79 -4.49
C ILE A 36 -12.58 -11.84 -5.44
N SER A 37 -13.79 -11.61 -4.92
CA SER A 37 -14.96 -11.48 -5.80
C SER A 37 -14.80 -10.25 -6.69
N MET A 38 -15.17 -10.37 -7.96
CA MET A 38 -15.07 -9.28 -8.93
C MET A 38 -15.75 -8.00 -8.45
N HIS A 39 -16.87 -8.11 -7.74
CA HIS A 39 -17.63 -6.95 -7.24
C HIS A 39 -16.89 -6.15 -6.16
N ILE A 40 -15.98 -6.77 -5.40
CA ILE A 40 -15.22 -6.11 -4.33
C ILE A 40 -13.76 -5.82 -4.73
N TYR A 41 -13.34 -6.25 -5.92
CA TYR A 41 -11.96 -6.10 -6.37
C TYR A 41 -11.48 -4.63 -6.40
N PRO A 42 -12.27 -3.63 -6.82
CA PRO A 42 -11.83 -2.23 -6.73
C PRO A 42 -11.52 -1.77 -5.30
N SER A 43 -12.36 -2.15 -4.32
CA SER A 43 -12.12 -1.84 -2.91
C SER A 43 -10.88 -2.55 -2.38
N HIS A 44 -10.66 -3.80 -2.78
CA HIS A 44 -9.46 -4.55 -2.45
C HIS A 44 -8.18 -3.85 -2.94
N VAL A 45 -8.18 -3.35 -4.18
CA VAL A 45 -7.05 -2.57 -4.72
C VAL A 45 -6.83 -1.30 -3.90
N ALA A 46 -7.90 -0.58 -3.58
CA ALA A 46 -7.80 0.64 -2.78
C ALA A 46 -7.21 0.39 -1.37
N GLU A 47 -7.60 -0.72 -0.74
CA GLU A 47 -7.16 -1.05 0.62
C GLU A 47 -5.72 -1.60 0.68
N HIS A 48 -5.29 -2.35 -0.35
CA HIS A 48 -4.05 -3.12 -0.28
C HIS A 48 -2.97 -2.70 -1.29
N HIS A 49 -3.31 -1.98 -2.35
CA HIS A 49 -2.41 -1.72 -3.48
C HIS A 49 -2.27 -0.24 -3.85
N ASP A 50 -3.06 0.68 -3.28
CA ASP A 50 -2.95 2.11 -3.58
C ASP A 50 -1.74 2.79 -2.92
N ASN A 51 -1.26 2.23 -1.81
CA ASN A 51 -0.19 2.82 -1.00
C ASN A 51 1.21 2.50 -1.56
N VAL A 52 1.41 2.69 -2.86
CA VAL A 52 2.66 2.40 -3.57
C VAL A 52 3.48 3.68 -3.75
N CYS A 53 4.76 3.62 -3.36
CA CYS A 53 5.68 4.73 -3.59
C CYS A 53 5.97 4.89 -5.09
N ALA A 54 5.60 6.03 -5.67
CA ALA A 54 5.84 6.31 -7.09
C ALA A 54 7.33 6.41 -7.48
N ALA A 55 8.23 6.65 -6.52
CA ALA A 55 9.66 6.78 -6.77
C ALA A 55 10.39 5.42 -6.85
N CYS A 56 9.96 4.43 -6.06
CA CYS A 56 10.64 3.14 -5.96
C CYS A 56 9.73 1.90 -6.11
N ASN A 57 8.43 2.11 -6.36
CA ASN A 57 7.39 1.09 -6.55
C ASN A 57 7.21 0.11 -5.38
N LYS A 58 7.67 0.47 -4.18
CA LYS A 58 7.43 -0.33 -2.97
C LYS A 58 6.01 -0.08 -2.47
N ASN A 59 5.28 -1.17 -2.23
CA ASN A 59 3.97 -1.11 -1.57
C ASN A 59 4.16 -0.97 -0.05
N MET A 60 3.53 0.05 0.52
CA MET A 60 3.40 0.27 1.95
C MET A 60 2.00 -0.16 2.36
N ILE A 61 1.85 -1.06 3.34
CA ILE A 61 0.54 -1.67 3.66
C ILE A 61 -0.52 -0.61 4.05
N THR A 62 -0.09 0.55 4.54
CA THR A 62 -0.98 1.64 4.96
C THR A 62 -0.48 3.00 4.46
N GLU A 63 -1.38 3.97 4.38
CA GLU A 63 -1.06 5.35 4.00
C GLU A 63 0.01 5.95 4.93
N ARG A 64 -0.09 5.72 6.25
CA ARG A 64 0.89 6.21 7.23
C ARG A 64 2.29 5.66 6.95
N MET A 65 2.41 4.38 6.58
CA MET A 65 3.70 3.81 6.19
C MET A 65 4.26 4.44 4.91
N LEU A 66 3.39 4.77 3.94
CA LEU A 66 3.78 5.50 2.74
C LEU A 66 4.29 6.91 3.05
N GLN A 67 3.58 7.65 3.91
CA GLN A 67 4.01 8.99 4.34
C GLN A 67 5.38 8.95 5.02
N LEU A 68 5.57 8.04 5.97
CA LEU A 68 6.86 7.85 6.65
C LEU A 68 7.98 7.46 5.67
N HIS A 69 7.70 6.55 4.74
CA HIS A 69 8.64 6.14 3.70
C HIS A 69 9.10 7.34 2.85
N LEU A 70 8.15 8.16 2.40
CA LEU A 70 8.45 9.34 1.60
C LEU A 70 9.29 10.35 2.41
N GLN A 71 8.91 10.63 3.65
CA GLN A 71 9.61 11.56 4.54
C GLN A 71 11.03 11.11 4.91
N GLU A 72 11.24 9.80 5.12
CA GLU A 72 12.51 9.25 5.57
C GLU A 72 13.49 8.98 4.43
N LEU A 73 13.00 8.60 3.25
CA LEU A 73 13.83 8.12 2.13
C LEU A 73 13.78 8.99 0.87
N HIS A 74 12.71 9.75 0.67
CA HIS A 74 12.48 10.48 -0.58
C HIS A 74 12.26 11.99 -0.38
N ASP A 75 12.39 12.52 0.84
CA ASP A 75 12.35 13.96 1.12
C ASP A 75 13.77 14.55 1.08
N PRO A 76 14.17 15.25 -0.01
CA PRO A 76 15.49 15.85 -0.12
C PRO A 76 15.67 17.09 0.78
N PHE A 77 14.60 17.63 1.36
CA PHE A 77 14.64 18.82 2.21
C PHE A 77 14.64 18.47 3.70
N ASN A 78 14.36 17.22 4.06
CA ASN A 78 14.39 16.77 5.43
C ASN A 78 15.82 16.56 5.93
N SER A 79 16.44 17.64 6.39
CA SER A 79 17.79 17.62 6.98
C SER A 79 17.83 17.00 8.37
N ASN A 80 16.68 16.89 9.05
CA ASN A 80 16.56 16.43 10.42
C ASN A 80 15.81 15.08 10.46
N LYS A 81 16.56 13.99 10.30
CA LYS A 81 16.05 12.61 10.16
C LYS A 81 15.47 12.01 11.45
N ALA A 82 14.72 12.79 12.21
CA ALA A 82 13.94 12.27 13.32
C ALA A 82 12.90 11.29 12.75
N LEU A 83 13.01 10.02 13.16
CA LEU A 83 12.12 8.95 12.75
C LEU A 83 10.88 8.98 13.63
N GLU A 84 9.71 9.19 13.06
CA GLU A 84 8.45 9.20 13.82
C GLU A 84 7.98 7.77 14.14
N CYS A 85 7.12 7.66 15.16
CA CYS A 85 6.40 6.42 15.46
C CYS A 85 5.46 6.02 14.32
N TYR A 86 5.17 4.72 14.24
CA TYR A 86 4.24 4.17 13.24
C TYR A 86 2.78 4.51 13.56
N GLU A 87 2.44 4.64 14.84
CA GLU A 87 1.10 5.06 15.26
C GLU A 87 0.93 6.57 15.07
N ALA A 88 -0.13 6.97 14.37
CA ALA A 88 -0.38 8.37 14.02
C ALA A 88 -0.70 9.27 15.22
N ASP A 89 -1.22 8.70 16.30
CA ASP A 89 -1.51 9.37 17.57
C ASP A 89 -0.29 9.40 18.53
N CYS A 90 0.83 8.78 18.15
CA CYS A 90 2.05 8.76 18.94
C CYS A 90 3.06 9.81 18.47
N MET A 91 3.32 10.79 19.33
CA MET A 91 4.25 11.89 19.03
C MET A 91 5.73 11.57 19.28
N GLN A 92 6.07 10.32 19.58
CA GLN A 92 7.46 9.93 19.87
C GLN A 92 8.31 9.93 18.59
N GLN A 93 9.55 10.42 18.73
CA GLN A 93 10.52 10.51 17.65
C GLN A 93 11.86 9.88 18.05
N PHE A 94 12.55 9.29 17.07
CA PHE A 94 13.74 8.48 17.30
C PHE A 94 14.89 8.88 16.37
N GLN A 95 16.11 8.79 16.87
CA GLN A 95 17.31 9.06 16.06
C GLN A 95 17.76 7.83 15.24
N THR A 96 17.30 6.63 15.61
CA THR A 96 17.67 5.39 14.95
C THR A 96 16.49 4.44 14.87
N HIS A 97 16.46 3.61 13.81
CA HIS A 97 15.41 2.62 13.63
C HIS A 97 15.37 1.61 14.78
N SER A 98 16.51 1.21 15.34
CA SER A 98 16.55 0.29 16.49
C SER A 98 15.79 0.83 17.70
N LYS A 99 15.90 2.14 18.01
CA LYS A 99 15.15 2.77 19.10
C LYS A 99 13.66 2.85 18.80
N ARG A 100 13.29 3.20 17.56
CA ARG A 100 11.89 3.16 17.12
C ARG A 100 11.31 1.75 17.26
N ARG A 101 12.06 0.73 16.83
CA ARG A 101 11.66 -0.67 16.92
C ARG A 101 11.43 -1.10 18.37
N GLU A 102 12.33 -0.74 19.27
CA GLU A 102 12.18 -0.99 20.71
C GLU A 102 10.92 -0.34 21.28
N HIS A 103 10.65 0.93 20.93
CA HIS A 103 9.43 1.63 21.33
C HIS A 103 8.17 0.94 20.83
N LEU A 104 8.14 0.54 19.55
CA LEU A 104 6.99 -0.17 18.97
C LEU A 104 6.69 -1.48 19.70
N ILE A 105 7.73 -2.21 20.13
CA ILE A 105 7.56 -3.47 20.87
C ILE A 105 7.15 -3.23 22.31
N THR A 106 7.75 -2.26 22.99
CA THR A 106 7.59 -2.09 24.45
C THR A 106 6.41 -1.20 24.83
N VAL A 107 6.03 -0.24 23.99
CA VAL A 107 4.94 0.72 24.24
C VAL A 107 3.69 0.39 23.44
N HIS A 108 3.84 0.01 22.17
CA HIS A 108 2.72 -0.36 21.30
C HIS A 108 2.53 -1.88 21.17
N GLU A 109 3.31 -2.66 21.92
CA GLU A 109 3.15 -4.12 22.04
C GLU A 109 3.22 -4.88 20.70
N TYR A 110 3.92 -4.32 19.70
CA TYR A 110 4.14 -5.02 18.44
C TYR A 110 4.90 -6.34 18.69
N PRO A 111 4.55 -7.43 17.98
CA PRO A 111 5.26 -8.69 18.11
C PRO A 111 6.77 -8.52 17.87
N MET A 112 7.60 -9.20 18.67
CA MET A 112 9.06 -9.09 18.54
C MET A 112 9.58 -9.56 17.16
N ASN A 113 8.88 -10.51 16.54
CA ASN A 113 9.14 -11.03 15.21
C ASN A 113 8.43 -10.27 14.09
N ALA A 114 7.71 -9.17 14.39
CA ALA A 114 7.08 -8.34 13.38
C ALA A 114 8.13 -7.69 12.46
N ARG A 115 7.76 -7.52 11.20
CA ARG A 115 8.58 -6.86 10.18
C ARG A 115 8.48 -5.35 10.32
N LEU A 116 9.26 -4.82 11.25
CA LEU A 116 9.27 -3.39 11.59
C LEU A 116 10.19 -2.57 10.67
N ASP A 117 10.80 -3.18 9.66
CA ASP A 117 11.63 -2.56 8.63
C ASP A 117 10.84 -2.14 7.38
N ILE A 118 9.50 -2.31 7.39
CA ILE A 118 8.64 -2.13 6.23
C ILE A 118 8.74 -0.75 5.58
N VAL A 119 8.97 0.31 6.36
CA VAL A 119 9.19 1.67 5.84
C VAL A 119 10.38 1.73 4.87
N TYR A 120 11.34 0.81 4.96
CA TYR A 120 12.50 0.75 4.08
C TYR A 120 12.37 -0.31 2.99
N THR A 121 11.84 -1.48 3.36
CA THR A 121 11.80 -2.63 2.45
C THR A 121 10.56 -2.66 1.58
N GLY A 122 9.45 -2.05 2.03
CA GLY A 122 8.12 -2.28 1.52
C GLY A 122 7.62 -3.68 1.86
N TYR A 123 6.36 -3.95 1.55
CA TYR A 123 5.86 -5.30 1.65
C TYR A 123 6.57 -6.19 0.63
N ASN A 124 7.15 -7.29 1.09
CA ASN A 124 7.55 -8.40 0.25
C ASN A 124 7.22 -9.73 0.93
N ASP A 125 6.69 -10.68 0.18
CA ASP A 125 6.29 -12.01 0.68
C ASP A 125 7.50 -12.95 0.82
N THR A 126 8.69 -12.41 1.10
CA THR A 126 9.91 -13.23 1.29
C THR A 126 9.85 -13.90 2.64
N THR A 127 9.00 -14.92 2.75
CA THR A 127 9.13 -16.01 3.70
C THR A 127 10.13 -16.99 3.06
N THR A 128 11.43 -16.69 3.18
CA THR A 128 12.50 -17.63 2.89
C THR A 128 13.21 -17.99 4.18
#